data_AF-A0ABD3QCP6-F1
#
_entry.id   AF-A0ABD3QCP6-F1
#
_cell.length_a   1.000
_cell.length_b   1.000
_cell.length_c   1.000
_cell.angle_alpha   90.00
_cell.angle_beta   90.00
_cell.angle_gamma   90.00
#
_symmetry.space_group_name_H-M   'P 1'
#
loop_
_entity.id
_entity.type
_entity.pdbx_description
1 polymer ?
#
loop_
_entity_poly.entity_id
_entity_poly.type
_entity_poly.pdbx_seq_one_letter_code
_entity_poly.pdbx_strand_id
1 'polypeptide(L)'
;MKTVLSPRSMRRVVCLCCCLILDAFALIILTNWFCPIKYISRWQGIVPAKTLKMSEAMVNTTINELLTMEEIIQRLDPNTVADILLPQAGQIVQPFVDELLADKPKQIQNFASSYAADSEGWVQKKVAHKFLSDLTVDVQKNIGSICNLRNCVVDMMMSDRSLLGKLFQISGKDELAFLTDSGLWFGFLLGLIQLVVALYWDNPWTLSIGGLIVGLATNWLALKWIFEPVNPVKIGPIVLQGLFLRRQNEVAADFSRFFASKVLTSRQIWGSMLTDPTTLPEWEKLLASRFSTFTKDFTFGAIDLEEKSRKLKAASARVCAKLFDYLNDLHGYVDKVLEIEQTLCVRMSAMTSTQFERVLHPIFEEDELTLILAGGGLGFLAGFIQQLFSTGAMTFPSFSFGTPRLVQSLGSLVSVFVLSVALKPEKNLLSFMQRLMERTRQLKKRTRRLVRRQKSPTPEV
;
A
#
# COMPACT_ATOMS: atom_id res chain seq x y z
N MET A 1 -5.38 -10.01 61.44
CA MET A 1 -4.41 -11.08 61.09
C MET A 1 -4.18 -10.98 59.58
N LYS A 2 -3.06 -10.38 59.15
CA LYS A 2 -2.74 -10.11 57.74
C LYS A 2 -2.48 -11.44 57.03
N THR A 3 -3.43 -11.92 56.23
CA THR A 3 -3.28 -13.11 55.39
C THR A 3 -2.42 -12.76 54.18
N VAL A 4 -1.10 -12.74 54.39
CA VAL A 4 -0.11 -12.69 53.31
C VAL A 4 -0.28 -13.98 52.50
N LEU A 5 -0.87 -13.88 51.31
CA LEU A 5 -0.82 -14.94 50.30
C LEU A 5 0.64 -15.36 50.12
N SER A 6 0.94 -16.66 50.21
CA SER A 6 2.33 -17.12 50.05
C SER A 6 2.89 -16.61 48.72
N PRO A 7 4.19 -16.28 48.62
CA PRO A 7 4.80 -15.75 47.40
C PRO A 7 4.57 -16.65 46.17
N ARG A 8 4.34 -17.96 46.36
CA ARG A 8 3.95 -18.92 45.31
C ARG A 8 2.49 -18.83 44.87
N SER A 9 1.58 -18.37 45.72
CA SER A 9 0.16 -18.14 45.38
C SER A 9 -0.05 -16.77 44.71
N MET A 10 0.74 -15.76 45.09
CA MET A 10 0.72 -14.44 44.48
C MET A 10 1.32 -14.44 43.06
N ARG A 11 2.41 -15.20 42.83
CA ARG A 11 2.94 -15.45 41.48
C ARG A 11 1.93 -16.06 40.52
N ARG A 12 1.08 -16.98 41.00
CA ARG A 12 0.03 -17.61 40.18
C ARG A 12 -1.04 -16.61 39.75
N VAL A 13 -1.46 -15.70 40.62
CA VAL A 13 -2.51 -14.69 40.31
C VAL A 13 -1.96 -13.58 39.40
N VAL A 14 -0.71 -13.14 39.61
CA VAL A 14 -0.07 -12.06 38.84
C VAL A 14 0.28 -12.51 37.41
N CYS A 15 0.74 -13.74 37.23
CA CYS A 15 1.11 -14.29 35.92
C CYS A 15 -0.12 -14.46 34.99
N LEU A 16 -1.28 -14.78 35.58
CA LEU A 16 -2.55 -14.97 34.86
C LEU A 16 -3.29 -13.66 34.53
N CYS A 17 -3.20 -12.62 35.37
CA CYS A 17 -3.78 -11.30 35.08
C CYS A 17 -3.09 -10.55 33.92
N CYS A 18 -1.85 -10.89 33.60
CA CYS A 18 -1.01 -10.08 32.71
C CYS A 18 -0.98 -10.58 31.25
N CYS A 19 -1.41 -11.82 30.99
CA CYS A 19 -1.68 -12.29 29.62
C CYS A 19 -2.72 -11.40 28.89
N LEU A 20 -3.56 -10.68 29.65
CA LEU A 20 -4.58 -9.75 29.13
C LEU A 20 -4.07 -8.31 28.87
N ILE A 21 -2.89 -7.95 29.38
CA ILE A 21 -2.27 -6.62 29.15
C ILE A 21 -1.61 -6.54 27.77
N LEU A 22 -1.23 -7.69 27.18
CA LEU A 22 -0.68 -7.78 25.83
C LEU A 22 -1.70 -7.34 24.74
N ASP A 23 -2.99 -7.56 24.94
CA ASP A 23 -4.06 -7.19 23.99
C ASP A 23 -4.28 -5.68 23.84
N ALA A 24 -4.18 -4.93 24.94
CA ALA A 24 -4.33 -3.47 24.91
C ALA A 24 -3.15 -2.80 24.18
N PHE A 25 -1.97 -3.44 24.19
CA PHE A 25 -0.74 -2.90 23.63
C PHE A 25 -0.51 -3.27 22.15
N ALA A 26 -0.99 -4.42 21.69
CA ALA A 26 -1.06 -4.73 20.25
C ALA A 26 -1.88 -3.67 19.49
N LEU A 27 -2.97 -3.18 20.11
CA LEU A 27 -3.76 -2.06 19.59
C LEU A 27 -2.93 -0.76 19.52
N ILE A 28 -2.10 -0.46 20.52
CA ILE A 28 -1.24 0.73 20.56
C ILE A 28 -0.15 0.67 19.47
N ILE A 29 0.46 -0.49 19.24
CA ILE A 29 1.46 -0.67 18.17
C ILE A 29 0.83 -0.40 16.81
N LEU A 30 -0.34 -1.00 16.52
CA LEU A 30 -1.05 -0.81 15.26
C LEU A 30 -1.47 0.64 15.03
N THR A 31 -1.94 1.32 16.09
CA THR A 31 -2.35 2.71 15.98
C THR A 31 -1.14 3.64 15.75
N ASN A 32 0.00 3.34 16.38
CA ASN A 32 1.23 4.11 16.19
C ASN A 32 1.88 3.86 14.83
N TRP A 33 1.79 2.65 14.28
CA TRP A 33 2.48 2.27 13.04
C TRP A 33 2.03 3.06 11.81
N PHE A 34 0.71 3.26 11.67
CA PHE A 34 0.11 3.85 10.48
C PHE A 34 -0.30 5.31 10.62
N CYS A 35 -0.61 5.77 11.84
CA CYS A 35 -1.08 7.14 12.04
C CYS A 35 0.01 8.00 12.68
N PRO A 36 0.32 9.18 12.10
CA PRO A 36 1.05 10.19 12.83
C PRO A 36 0.19 10.62 14.04
N ILE A 37 0.68 10.40 15.27
CA ILE A 37 0.00 10.86 16.48
C ILE A 37 0.14 12.37 16.53
N LYS A 38 -0.86 13.10 16.00
CA LYS A 38 -0.79 14.56 15.86
C LYS A 38 -0.77 15.32 17.20
N TYR A 39 -1.06 14.66 18.33
CA TYR A 39 -1.39 15.35 19.58
C TYR A 39 -0.38 15.24 20.74
N ILE A 40 0.63 14.37 20.68
CA ILE A 40 1.55 14.17 21.83
C ILE A 40 3.04 14.26 21.46
N SER A 41 3.43 14.04 20.21
CA SER A 41 4.80 14.24 19.73
C SER A 41 4.77 14.24 18.20
N ARG A 42 5.79 14.82 17.56
CA ARG A 42 6.01 14.88 16.10
C ARG A 42 6.27 13.49 15.48
N TRP A 43 5.57 12.47 15.94
CA TRP A 43 5.70 11.08 15.53
C TRP A 43 4.96 10.89 14.21
N GLN A 44 5.71 10.59 13.15
CA GLN A 44 5.15 10.44 11.80
C GLN A 44 4.59 9.03 11.52
N GLY A 45 4.69 8.09 12.47
CA GLY A 45 4.48 6.66 12.22
C GLY A 45 5.74 6.02 11.63
N ILE A 46 5.88 4.70 11.72
CA ILE A 46 7.08 3.99 11.24
C ILE A 46 7.09 3.91 9.70
N VAL A 47 5.94 3.60 9.10
CA VAL A 47 5.79 3.49 7.63
C VAL A 47 6.02 4.85 6.92
N PRO A 48 5.46 5.98 7.39
CA PRO A 48 5.73 7.29 6.77
C PRO A 48 7.14 7.84 7.00
N ALA A 49 7.90 7.28 7.95
CA ALA A 49 9.29 7.67 8.18
C ALA A 49 10.25 7.01 7.18
N LYS A 50 9.95 5.79 6.72
CA LYS A 50 10.78 4.99 5.80
C LYS A 50 10.26 4.94 4.36
N THR A 51 9.35 5.85 4.00
CA THR A 51 8.64 5.83 2.70
C THR A 51 9.57 5.76 1.50
N LEU A 52 10.69 6.49 1.49
CA LEU A 52 11.64 6.50 0.37
C LEU A 52 12.21 5.10 0.10
N LYS A 53 12.80 4.48 1.12
CA LYS A 53 13.45 3.16 0.98
C LYS A 53 12.43 2.08 0.59
N MET A 54 11.24 2.13 1.16
CA MET A 54 10.15 1.19 0.87
C MET A 54 9.57 1.40 -0.53
N SER A 55 9.40 2.64 -0.99
CA SER A 55 8.89 2.92 -2.34
C SER A 55 9.92 2.53 -3.41
N GLU A 56 11.20 2.77 -3.18
CA GLU A 56 12.27 2.31 -4.05
C GLU A 56 12.32 0.78 -4.14
N ALA A 57 12.26 0.07 -3.01
CA ALA A 57 12.22 -1.39 -2.97
C ALA A 57 11.00 -1.95 -3.72
N MET A 58 9.82 -1.38 -3.47
CA MET A 58 8.59 -1.76 -4.16
C MET A 58 8.69 -1.53 -5.66
N VAL A 59 9.14 -0.36 -6.12
CA VAL A 59 9.26 -0.04 -7.55
C VAL A 59 10.28 -0.95 -8.24
N ASN A 60 11.42 -1.19 -7.59
CA ASN A 60 12.48 -2.07 -8.08
C ASN A 60 11.96 -3.46 -8.42
N THR A 61 11.13 -4.03 -7.55
CA THR A 61 10.69 -5.42 -7.68
C THR A 61 9.34 -5.56 -8.39
N THR A 62 8.42 -4.62 -8.15
CA THR A 62 7.03 -4.72 -8.64
C THR A 62 6.91 -4.19 -10.06
N ILE A 63 7.47 -3.01 -10.33
CA ILE A 63 7.16 -2.30 -11.58
C ILE A 63 7.97 -2.83 -12.75
N ASN A 64 9.27 -3.10 -12.54
CA ASN A 64 10.12 -3.64 -13.60
C ASN A 64 9.65 -5.03 -14.09
N GLU A 65 9.00 -5.82 -13.23
CA GLU A 65 8.50 -7.15 -13.58
C GLU A 65 7.05 -7.15 -14.09
N LEU A 66 6.22 -6.20 -13.65
CA LEU A 66 4.78 -6.21 -13.94
C LEU A 66 4.36 -5.26 -15.06
N LEU A 67 5.07 -4.14 -15.28
CA LEU A 67 4.53 -3.06 -16.09
C LEU A 67 5.61 -2.31 -16.86
N THR A 68 5.51 -2.34 -18.19
CA THR A 68 6.34 -1.53 -19.09
C THR A 68 5.52 -0.38 -19.63
N MET A 69 6.06 0.83 -19.58
CA MET A 69 5.34 2.02 -20.03
C MET A 69 5.14 1.99 -21.56
N GLU A 70 6.08 1.38 -22.28
CA GLU A 70 6.03 1.13 -23.72
C GLU A 70 4.79 0.33 -24.12
N GLU A 71 4.42 -0.71 -23.37
CA GLU A 71 3.23 -1.50 -23.71
C GLU A 71 1.94 -0.74 -23.44
N ILE A 72 1.91 0.00 -22.32
CA ILE A 72 0.69 0.67 -21.87
C ILE A 72 0.36 1.88 -22.74
N ILE A 73 1.37 2.68 -23.10
CA ILE A 73 1.15 3.88 -23.93
C ILE A 73 0.70 3.53 -25.36
N GLN A 74 1.02 2.34 -25.85
CA GLN A 74 0.62 1.86 -27.19
C GLN A 74 -0.89 1.62 -27.30
N ARG A 75 -1.61 1.52 -26.18
CA ARG A 75 -3.08 1.40 -26.18
C ARG A 75 -3.78 2.70 -26.55
N LEU A 76 -3.07 3.82 -26.45
CA LEU A 76 -3.58 5.15 -26.74
C LEU A 76 -3.83 5.30 -28.25
N ASP A 77 -5.03 5.70 -28.67
CA ASP A 77 -5.31 5.97 -30.09
C ASP A 77 -4.94 7.43 -30.43
N PRO A 78 -3.97 7.66 -31.35
CA PRO A 78 -3.55 9.01 -31.73
C PRO A 78 -4.68 9.90 -32.23
N ASN A 79 -5.64 9.35 -32.97
CA ASN A 79 -6.74 10.14 -33.52
C ASN A 79 -7.70 10.59 -32.42
N THR A 80 -8.08 9.68 -31.52
CA THR A 80 -8.94 10.01 -30.37
C THR A 80 -8.29 11.05 -29.45
N VAL A 81 -6.97 10.95 -29.19
CA VAL A 81 -6.24 11.97 -28.43
C VAL A 81 -6.31 13.33 -29.12
N ALA A 82 -6.08 13.35 -30.43
CA ALA A 82 -6.15 14.58 -31.22
C ALA A 82 -7.54 15.22 -31.22
N ASP A 83 -8.61 14.42 -31.27
CA ASP A 83 -10.00 14.90 -31.19
C ASP A 83 -10.32 15.55 -29.84
N ILE A 84 -9.85 14.95 -28.74
CA ILE A 84 -10.06 15.47 -27.38
C ILE A 84 -9.27 16.77 -27.17
N LEU A 85 -8.04 16.84 -27.67
CA LEU A 85 -7.16 18.01 -27.51
C LEU A 85 -7.41 19.11 -28.55
N LEU A 86 -8.25 18.87 -29.56
CA LEU A 86 -8.52 19.81 -30.64
C LEU A 86 -8.95 21.21 -30.16
N PRO A 87 -9.83 21.36 -29.14
CA PRO A 87 -10.22 22.68 -28.63
C PRO A 87 -9.05 23.45 -27.98
N GLN A 88 -8.08 22.73 -27.42
CA GLN A 88 -6.90 23.27 -26.74
C GLN A 88 -5.71 23.46 -27.71
N ALA A 89 -5.76 22.85 -28.89
CA ALA A 89 -4.66 22.79 -29.84
C ALA A 89 -4.13 24.17 -30.25
N GLY A 90 -5.02 25.16 -30.36
CA GLY A 90 -4.63 26.54 -30.62
C GLY A 90 -3.61 27.03 -29.60
N GLN A 91 -3.87 26.83 -28.30
CA GLN A 91 -3.01 27.31 -27.21
C GLN A 91 -1.66 26.57 -27.17
N ILE A 92 -1.62 25.30 -27.57
CA ILE A 92 -0.40 24.50 -27.66
C ILE A 92 0.51 25.01 -28.79
N VAL A 93 -0.09 25.41 -29.92
CA VAL A 93 0.65 25.78 -31.13
C VAL A 93 1.01 27.26 -31.20
N GLN A 94 0.25 28.15 -30.55
CA GLN A 94 0.48 29.61 -30.55
C GLN A 94 1.94 30.02 -30.27
N PRO A 95 2.62 29.52 -29.20
CA PRO A 95 3.99 29.95 -28.89
C PRO A 95 4.99 29.64 -30.00
N PHE A 96 4.74 28.60 -30.79
CA PHE A 96 5.57 28.24 -31.91
C PHE A 96 5.25 29.03 -33.18
N VAL A 97 3.98 29.41 -33.38
CA VAL A 97 3.57 30.31 -34.47
C VAL A 97 4.15 31.71 -34.27
N ASP A 98 4.13 32.21 -33.03
CA ASP A 98 4.78 33.49 -32.69
C ASP A 98 6.27 33.48 -33.04
N GLU A 99 6.94 32.37 -32.77
CA GLU A 99 8.36 32.18 -33.07
C GLU A 99 8.61 32.11 -34.58
N LEU A 100 7.78 31.37 -35.30
CA LEU A 100 7.83 31.30 -36.75
C LEU A 100 7.69 32.70 -37.36
N LEU A 101 6.66 33.46 -36.94
CA LEU A 101 6.37 34.82 -37.42
C LEU A 101 7.52 35.81 -37.18
N ALA A 102 8.23 35.67 -36.07
CA ALA A 102 9.35 36.54 -35.72
C ALA A 102 10.56 36.36 -36.67
N ASP A 103 10.75 35.17 -37.24
CA ASP A 103 11.94 34.85 -38.04
C ASP A 103 11.77 35.21 -39.53
N LYS A 104 10.57 35.01 -40.13
CA LYS A 104 10.33 35.26 -41.58
C LYS A 104 8.93 35.81 -41.93
N PRO A 105 8.64 37.09 -41.66
CA PRO A 105 7.28 37.65 -41.79
C PRO A 105 6.69 37.59 -43.22
N LYS A 106 7.49 37.66 -44.29
CA LYS A 106 6.98 37.71 -45.68
C LYS A 106 6.52 36.36 -46.24
N GLN A 107 7.21 35.26 -45.90
CA GLN A 107 6.81 33.90 -46.34
C GLN A 107 5.64 33.38 -45.50
N ILE A 108 5.51 33.86 -44.26
CA ILE A 108 4.47 33.46 -43.33
C ILE A 108 3.22 34.34 -43.46
N GLN A 109 3.31 35.56 -44.01
CA GLN A 109 2.11 36.35 -44.33
C GLN A 109 1.16 35.61 -45.29
N ASN A 110 1.71 34.84 -46.25
CA ASN A 110 0.92 33.99 -47.15
C ASN A 110 0.32 32.76 -46.43
N PHE A 111 1.02 32.27 -45.40
CA PHE A 111 0.54 31.20 -44.52
C PHE A 111 -0.57 31.71 -43.59
N ALA A 112 -0.36 32.82 -42.90
CA ALA A 112 -1.31 33.45 -41.99
C ALA A 112 -2.57 33.91 -42.73
N SER A 113 -2.46 34.40 -43.98
CA SER A 113 -3.63 34.74 -44.79
C SER A 113 -4.42 33.51 -45.22
N SER A 114 -3.78 32.39 -45.58
CA SER A 114 -4.50 31.13 -45.89
C SER A 114 -5.09 30.46 -44.63
N TYR A 115 -4.43 30.60 -43.48
CA TYR A 115 -4.87 30.05 -42.19
C TYR A 115 -6.00 30.90 -41.56
N ALA A 116 -5.98 32.22 -41.78
CA ALA A 116 -6.99 33.16 -41.28
C ALA A 116 -8.16 33.39 -42.26
N ALA A 117 -8.01 33.09 -43.55
CA ALA A 117 -9.09 33.18 -44.54
C ALA A 117 -10.09 32.01 -44.47
N ASP A 118 -9.79 30.97 -43.69
CA ASP A 118 -10.69 29.85 -43.45
C ASP A 118 -11.78 30.25 -42.44
N SER A 119 -12.85 30.85 -42.94
CA SER A 119 -13.99 31.33 -42.15
C SER A 119 -14.73 30.24 -41.37
N GLU A 120 -14.52 28.95 -41.68
CA GLU A 120 -15.12 27.80 -41.00
C GLU A 120 -14.13 27.07 -40.06
N GLY A 121 -12.84 27.40 -40.10
CA GLY A 121 -11.78 26.81 -39.28
C GLY A 121 -11.52 25.31 -39.54
N TRP A 122 -12.00 24.76 -40.67
CA TRP A 122 -11.84 23.35 -41.02
C TRP A 122 -10.38 22.97 -41.33
N VAL A 123 -9.65 23.82 -42.05
CA VAL A 123 -8.23 23.65 -42.36
C VAL A 123 -7.42 23.71 -41.06
N GLN A 124 -7.71 24.68 -40.20
CA GLN A 124 -7.06 24.82 -38.90
C GLN A 124 -7.27 23.58 -38.03
N LYS A 125 -8.51 23.04 -37.98
CA LYS A 125 -8.83 21.82 -37.24
C LYS A 125 -8.09 20.60 -37.80
N LYS A 126 -8.09 20.42 -39.13
CA LYS A 126 -7.43 19.27 -39.77
C LYS A 126 -5.92 19.27 -39.54
N VAL A 127 -5.32 20.45 -39.60
CA VAL A 127 -3.89 20.67 -39.40
C VAL A 127 -3.49 20.46 -37.93
N ALA A 128 -4.25 21.03 -37.00
CA ALA A 128 -4.07 20.81 -35.57
C ALA A 128 -4.26 19.33 -35.17
N HIS A 129 -5.29 18.68 -35.72
CA HIS A 129 -5.54 17.26 -35.47
C HIS A 129 -4.37 16.39 -35.95
N LYS A 130 -3.85 16.65 -37.17
CA LYS A 130 -2.66 15.92 -37.68
C LYS A 130 -1.45 16.12 -36.78
N PHE A 131 -1.16 17.36 -36.36
CA PHE A 131 -0.06 17.65 -35.45
C PHE A 131 -0.18 16.87 -34.12
N LEU A 132 -1.36 16.89 -33.50
CA LEU A 132 -1.61 16.22 -32.22
C LEU A 132 -1.56 14.69 -32.34
N SER A 133 -2.08 14.13 -33.43
CA SER A 133 -1.97 12.70 -33.72
C SER A 133 -0.50 12.29 -33.88
N ASP A 134 0.25 13.01 -34.71
CA ASP A 134 1.67 12.72 -34.92
C ASP A 134 2.50 12.91 -33.65
N LEU A 135 2.18 13.92 -32.83
CA LEU A 135 2.78 14.12 -31.51
C LEU A 135 2.51 12.93 -30.59
N THR A 136 1.29 12.39 -30.60
CA THR A 136 0.93 11.21 -29.81
C THR A 136 1.75 9.98 -30.25
N VAL A 137 1.94 9.81 -31.56
CA VAL A 137 2.80 8.74 -32.11
C VAL A 137 4.26 8.90 -31.67
N ASP A 138 4.77 10.12 -31.60
CA ASP A 138 6.13 10.37 -31.10
C ASP A 138 6.28 10.08 -29.62
N VAL A 139 5.28 10.46 -28.81
CA VAL A 139 5.22 10.12 -27.39
C VAL A 139 5.25 8.61 -27.21
N GLN A 140 4.48 7.86 -28.01
CA GLN A 140 4.48 6.39 -27.98
C GLN A 140 5.84 5.77 -28.35
N LYS A 141 6.56 6.37 -29.30
CA LYS A 141 7.89 5.89 -29.73
C LYS A 141 9.01 6.23 -28.75
N ASN A 142 8.93 7.36 -28.06
CA ASN A 142 9.98 7.88 -27.19
C ASN A 142 9.63 7.80 -25.70
N ILE A 143 8.60 7.04 -25.32
CA ILE A 143 8.07 7.02 -23.96
C ILE A 143 9.14 6.69 -22.91
N GLY A 144 10.09 5.81 -23.23
CA GLY A 144 11.15 5.39 -22.31
C GLY A 144 12.13 6.52 -21.94
N SER A 145 12.28 7.57 -22.76
CA SER A 145 13.13 8.73 -22.42
C SER A 145 12.35 9.87 -21.76
N ILE A 146 11.06 10.02 -22.07
CA ILE A 146 10.23 11.12 -21.55
C ILE A 146 9.45 10.74 -20.29
N CYS A 147 9.44 9.46 -19.89
CA CYS A 147 8.72 8.99 -18.71
C CYS A 147 9.55 7.99 -17.91
N ASN A 148 10.00 8.43 -16.73
CA ASN A 148 10.61 7.54 -15.75
C ASN A 148 9.56 7.10 -14.72
N LEU A 149 8.99 5.91 -14.95
CA LEU A 149 7.95 5.36 -14.08
C LEU A 149 8.43 5.17 -12.63
N ARG A 150 9.73 4.89 -12.43
CA ARG A 150 10.30 4.76 -11.09
C ARG A 150 10.22 6.07 -10.34
N ASN A 151 10.74 7.15 -10.95
CA ASN A 151 10.73 8.47 -10.32
C ASN A 151 9.29 8.91 -10.06
N CYS A 152 8.38 8.69 -11.01
CA CYS A 152 6.96 8.99 -10.86
C CYS A 152 6.35 8.37 -9.58
N VAL A 153 6.57 7.08 -9.34
CA VAL A 153 6.00 6.41 -8.16
C VAL A 153 6.69 6.83 -6.87
N VAL A 154 8.01 6.96 -6.88
CA VAL A 154 8.78 7.38 -5.69
C VAL A 154 8.38 8.80 -5.29
N ASP A 155 8.35 9.74 -6.23
CA ASP A 155 7.98 11.14 -5.99
C ASP A 155 6.53 11.25 -5.51
N MET A 156 5.62 10.44 -6.07
CA MET A 156 4.22 10.41 -5.63
C MET A 156 4.08 9.92 -4.19
N MET A 157 4.74 8.82 -3.85
CA MET A 157 4.75 8.27 -2.49
C MET A 157 5.45 9.22 -1.51
N MET A 158 6.46 9.98 -1.95
CA MET A 158 7.17 10.95 -1.11
C MET A 158 6.37 12.23 -0.89
N SER A 159 5.61 12.67 -1.90
CA SER A 159 4.71 13.81 -1.83
C SER A 159 3.55 13.56 -0.85
N ASP A 160 2.92 12.39 -0.93
CA ASP A 160 1.94 11.93 0.07
C ASP A 160 2.36 10.61 0.71
N ARG A 161 3.11 10.71 1.81
CA ARG A 161 3.57 9.55 2.59
C ARG A 161 2.43 8.72 3.19
N SER A 162 1.20 9.24 3.22
CA SER A 162 0.04 8.47 3.67
C SER A 162 -0.39 7.40 2.67
N LEU A 163 -0.02 7.53 1.38
CA LEU A 163 -0.38 6.57 0.34
C LEU A 163 0.19 5.19 0.62
N LEU A 164 1.46 5.12 1.00
CA LEU A 164 2.11 3.85 1.33
C LEU A 164 1.45 3.19 2.55
N GLY A 165 1.12 3.96 3.59
CA GLY A 165 0.38 3.47 4.75
C GLY A 165 -1.00 2.93 4.39
N LYS A 166 -1.75 3.65 3.53
CA LYS A 166 -3.07 3.20 3.03
C LYS A 166 -2.96 1.93 2.20
N LEU A 167 -1.97 1.84 1.31
CA LEU A 167 -1.71 0.65 0.49
C LEU A 167 -1.51 -0.58 1.38
N PHE A 168 -0.67 -0.45 2.40
CA PHE A 168 -0.40 -1.52 3.36
C PHE A 168 -1.65 -1.91 4.14
N GLN A 169 -2.43 -0.94 4.61
CA GLN A 169 -3.68 -1.21 5.33
C GLN A 169 -4.71 -1.94 4.47
N ILE A 170 -4.83 -1.57 3.20
CA ILE A 170 -5.81 -2.20 2.30
C ILE A 170 -5.35 -3.61 1.93
N SER A 171 -4.08 -3.77 1.56
CA SER A 171 -3.52 -5.04 1.09
C SER A 171 -3.33 -6.05 2.22
N GLY A 172 -2.95 -5.59 3.42
CA GLY A 172 -2.65 -6.42 4.59
C GLY A 172 -3.74 -6.48 5.65
N LYS A 173 -4.97 -6.03 5.35
CA LYS A 173 -6.05 -5.89 6.36
C LYS A 173 -6.33 -7.17 7.15
N ASP A 174 -6.33 -8.32 6.49
CA ASP A 174 -6.69 -9.60 7.10
C ASP A 174 -5.50 -10.22 7.83
N GLU A 175 -4.28 -9.98 7.35
CA GLU A 175 -3.04 -10.40 7.98
C GLU A 175 -2.77 -9.59 9.25
N LEU A 176 -3.10 -8.30 9.22
CA LEU A 176 -3.03 -7.41 10.38
C LEU A 176 -4.06 -7.82 11.45
N ALA A 177 -5.27 -8.18 11.03
CA ALA A 177 -6.29 -8.74 11.92
C ALA A 177 -5.83 -10.08 12.50
N PHE A 178 -5.21 -10.95 11.69
CA PHE A 178 -4.64 -12.21 12.14
C PHE A 178 -3.50 -12.02 13.14
N LEU A 179 -2.62 -11.04 12.93
CA LEU A 179 -1.52 -10.71 13.85
C LEU A 179 -2.09 -10.26 15.21
N THR A 180 -3.14 -9.45 15.18
CA THR A 180 -3.86 -9.00 16.39
C THR A 180 -4.53 -10.18 17.12
N ASP A 181 -5.27 -11.02 16.38
CA ASP A 181 -6.04 -12.13 16.96
C ASP A 181 -5.14 -13.28 17.46
N SER A 182 -4.04 -13.57 16.76
CA SER A 182 -3.13 -14.68 17.05
C SER A 182 -2.13 -14.34 18.15
N GLY A 183 -1.83 -13.05 18.34
CA GLY A 183 -0.97 -12.58 19.42
C GLY A 183 -1.43 -13.05 20.79
N LEU A 184 -2.75 -13.10 21.02
CA LEU A 184 -3.33 -13.61 22.26
C LEU A 184 -3.08 -15.12 22.44
N TRP A 185 -3.30 -15.92 21.39
CA TRP A 185 -3.16 -17.38 21.49
C TRP A 185 -1.71 -17.80 21.69
N PHE A 186 -0.79 -17.19 20.95
CA PHE A 186 0.64 -17.43 21.09
C PHE A 186 1.23 -16.88 22.38
N GLY A 187 0.86 -15.65 22.73
CA GLY A 187 1.28 -15.03 23.98
C GLY A 187 0.80 -15.83 25.19
N PHE A 188 -0.41 -16.40 25.13
CA PHE A 188 -0.92 -17.32 26.16
C PHE A 188 -0.13 -18.64 26.20
N LEU A 189 0.11 -19.28 25.05
CA LEU A 189 0.84 -20.55 24.98
C LEU A 189 2.28 -20.41 25.50
N LEU A 190 2.99 -19.37 25.05
CA LEU A 190 4.36 -19.07 25.48
C LEU A 190 4.38 -18.55 26.93
N GLY A 191 3.36 -17.82 27.36
CA GLY A 191 3.17 -17.40 28.74
C GLY A 191 2.98 -18.58 29.70
N LEU A 192 2.30 -19.66 29.29
CA LEU A 192 2.22 -20.90 30.07
C LEU A 192 3.59 -21.57 30.24
N ILE A 193 4.40 -21.58 29.19
CA ILE A 193 5.78 -22.09 29.27
C ILE A 193 6.61 -21.22 30.22
N GLN A 194 6.50 -19.90 30.11
CA GLN A 194 7.14 -18.96 31.03
C GLN A 194 6.70 -19.18 32.48
N LEU A 195 5.41 -19.45 32.72
CA LEU A 195 4.88 -19.76 34.04
C LEU A 195 5.52 -21.03 34.61
N VAL A 196 5.66 -22.09 33.81
CA VAL A 196 6.33 -23.33 34.23
C VAL A 196 7.79 -23.04 34.61
N VAL A 197 8.52 -22.27 33.80
CA VAL A 197 9.91 -21.88 34.11
C VAL A 197 9.99 -21.07 35.41
N ALA A 198 9.06 -20.14 35.64
CA ALA A 198 9.00 -19.33 36.85
C ALA A 198 8.66 -20.12 38.12
N LEU A 199 8.11 -21.34 38.00
CA LEU A 199 7.88 -22.24 39.14
C LEU A 199 9.15 -22.97 39.58
N TYR A 200 10.08 -23.24 38.65
CA TYR A 200 11.33 -23.93 38.93
C TYR A 200 12.50 -22.97 39.22
N TRP A 201 12.46 -21.74 38.70
CA TRP A 201 13.56 -20.78 38.81
C TRP A 201 13.21 -19.56 39.68
N ASP A 202 13.74 -19.52 40.90
CA ASP A 202 13.56 -18.42 41.87
C ASP A 202 14.58 -17.28 41.64
N ASN A 203 14.54 -16.63 40.47
CA ASN A 203 15.33 -15.42 40.20
C ASN A 203 14.40 -14.20 40.00
N PRO A 204 14.67 -13.04 40.63
CA PRO A 204 13.86 -11.83 40.49
C PRO A 204 13.83 -11.23 39.06
N TRP A 205 14.70 -11.65 38.16
CA TRP A 205 14.66 -11.20 36.76
C TRP A 205 13.93 -12.16 35.83
N THR A 206 13.52 -13.34 36.32
CA THR A 206 12.88 -14.39 35.51
C THR A 206 11.61 -13.88 34.82
N LEU A 207 10.80 -13.03 35.47
CA LEU A 207 9.56 -12.52 34.90
C LEU A 207 9.81 -11.45 33.81
N SER A 208 10.73 -10.51 34.05
CA SER A 208 11.08 -9.45 33.09
C SER A 208 11.80 -10.00 31.85
N ILE A 209 12.80 -10.86 32.05
CA ILE A 209 13.55 -11.49 30.96
C ILE A 209 12.66 -12.52 30.24
N GLY A 210 11.85 -13.28 30.98
CA GLY A 210 10.86 -14.18 30.38
C GLY A 210 9.86 -13.43 29.50
N GLY A 211 9.34 -12.30 29.98
CA GLY A 211 8.46 -11.44 29.21
C GLY A 211 9.11 -10.89 27.95
N LEU A 212 10.38 -10.45 28.03
CA LEU A 212 11.17 -10.04 26.86
C LEU A 212 11.26 -11.16 25.81
N ILE A 213 11.66 -12.37 26.24
CA ILE A 213 11.83 -13.52 25.34
C ILE A 213 10.49 -13.92 24.72
N VAL A 214 9.42 -13.99 25.52
CA VAL A 214 8.09 -14.33 25.03
C VAL A 214 7.57 -13.28 24.06
N GLY A 215 7.78 -12.00 24.33
CA GLY A 215 7.41 -10.91 23.43
C GLY A 215 8.12 -10.98 22.08
N LEU A 216 9.44 -11.20 22.10
CA LEU A 216 10.24 -11.41 20.89
C LEU A 216 9.78 -12.65 20.11
N ALA A 217 9.64 -13.79 20.79
CA ALA A 217 9.28 -15.06 20.17
C ALA A 217 7.86 -15.04 19.59
N THR A 218 6.89 -14.43 20.28
CA THR A 218 5.50 -14.32 19.82
C THR A 218 5.43 -13.54 18.51
N ASN A 219 6.06 -12.37 18.45
CA ASN A 219 6.01 -11.53 17.26
C ASN A 219 6.81 -12.14 16.09
N TRP A 220 7.98 -12.73 16.37
CA TRP A 220 8.77 -13.46 15.39
C TRP A 220 7.98 -14.63 14.79
N LEU A 221 7.31 -15.43 15.62
CA LEU A 221 6.50 -16.57 15.16
C LEU A 221 5.27 -16.13 14.36
N ALA A 222 4.61 -15.04 14.78
CA ALA A 222 3.47 -14.48 14.08
C ALA A 222 3.86 -14.00 12.66
N LEU A 223 4.97 -13.26 12.54
CA LEU A 223 5.50 -12.83 11.24
C LEU A 223 5.87 -14.02 10.35
N LYS A 224 6.55 -15.03 10.92
CA LYS A 224 6.95 -16.24 10.20
C LYS A 224 5.73 -16.96 9.60
N TRP A 225 4.62 -17.05 10.33
CA TRP A 225 3.38 -17.66 9.81
C TRP A 225 2.65 -16.84 8.74
N ILE A 226 2.88 -15.53 8.67
CA ILE A 226 2.27 -14.68 7.65
C ILE A 226 2.92 -14.92 6.29
N PHE A 227 4.26 -14.98 6.23
CA PHE A 227 5.02 -15.08 4.99
C PHE A 227 5.46 -16.51 4.62
N GLU A 228 5.65 -17.40 5.59
CA GLU A 228 6.15 -18.76 5.35
C GLU A 228 5.16 -19.86 5.75
N PRO A 229 5.17 -21.01 5.05
CA PRO A 229 6.03 -21.36 3.92
C PRO A 229 5.56 -20.71 2.62
N VAL A 230 6.54 -20.32 1.77
CA VAL A 230 6.27 -19.63 0.49
C VAL A 230 5.53 -20.53 -0.49
N ASN A 231 6.05 -21.75 -0.64
CA ASN A 231 5.42 -22.78 -1.44
C ASN A 231 4.43 -23.59 -0.57
N PRO A 232 3.27 -23.99 -1.12
CA PRO A 232 2.29 -24.76 -0.38
C PRO A 232 2.83 -26.14 -0.01
N VAL A 233 3.04 -26.38 1.28
CA VAL A 233 3.49 -27.67 1.83
C VAL A 233 2.27 -28.49 2.23
N LYS A 234 2.09 -29.65 1.62
CA LYS A 234 0.98 -30.56 1.95
C LYS A 234 1.41 -31.46 3.12
N ILE A 235 0.79 -31.27 4.29
CA ILE A 235 0.92 -32.18 5.43
C ILE A 235 -0.41 -32.92 5.58
N GLY A 236 -0.51 -34.10 4.96
CA GLY A 236 -1.74 -34.89 4.92
C GLY A 236 -2.90 -34.11 4.26
N PRO A 237 -4.10 -34.00 4.90
CA PRO A 237 -5.24 -33.27 4.35
C PRO A 237 -5.13 -31.73 4.48
N ILE A 238 -4.08 -31.22 5.13
CA ILE A 238 -3.89 -29.78 5.38
C ILE A 238 -2.76 -29.25 4.49
N VAL A 239 -3.05 -28.21 3.72
CA VAL A 239 -2.04 -27.48 2.94
C VAL A 239 -1.56 -26.31 3.77
N LEU A 240 -0.31 -26.30 4.21
CA LEU A 240 0.31 -25.16 4.91
C LEU A 240 0.93 -24.21 3.89
N GLN A 241 0.58 -22.93 4.00
CA GLN A 241 1.13 -21.86 3.17
C GLN A 241 0.97 -20.56 3.96
N GLY A 242 1.92 -19.63 3.80
CA GLY A 242 1.84 -18.29 4.38
C GLY A 242 0.48 -17.66 4.10
N LEU A 243 -0.13 -17.06 5.13
CA LEU A 243 -1.50 -16.53 5.06
C LEU A 243 -1.65 -15.50 3.94
N PHE A 244 -0.65 -14.65 3.76
CA PHE A 244 -0.64 -13.60 2.76
C PHE A 244 -0.61 -14.18 1.34
N LEU A 245 0.18 -15.23 1.11
CA LEU A 245 0.31 -15.90 -0.19
C LEU A 245 -0.95 -16.67 -0.58
N ARG A 246 -1.70 -17.19 0.39
CA ARG A 246 -3.01 -17.82 0.11
C ARG A 246 -4.03 -16.83 -0.46
N ARG A 247 -3.87 -15.54 -0.17
CA ARG A 247 -4.75 -14.46 -0.60
C ARG A 247 -4.20 -13.67 -1.78
N GLN A 248 -3.23 -14.22 -2.50
CA GLN A 248 -2.56 -13.56 -3.64
C GLN A 248 -3.54 -12.86 -4.60
N ASN A 249 -4.63 -13.52 -5.01
CA ASN A 249 -5.61 -12.92 -5.94
C ASN A 249 -6.37 -11.72 -5.33
N GLU A 250 -6.71 -11.78 -4.04
CA GLU A 250 -7.40 -10.68 -3.35
C GLU A 250 -6.46 -9.49 -3.16
N VAL A 251 -5.23 -9.77 -2.71
CA VAL A 251 -4.18 -8.75 -2.57
C VAL A 251 -3.83 -8.15 -3.93
N ALA A 252 -3.84 -8.95 -5.00
CA ALA A 252 -3.60 -8.45 -6.35
C ALA A 252 -4.67 -7.47 -6.84
N ALA A 253 -5.94 -7.77 -6.58
CA ALA A 253 -7.03 -6.85 -6.89
C ALA A 253 -6.96 -5.56 -6.06
N ASP A 254 -6.72 -5.67 -4.76
CA ASP A 254 -6.67 -4.53 -3.84
C ASP A 254 -5.45 -3.61 -4.14
N PHE A 255 -4.28 -4.19 -4.39
CA PHE A 255 -3.05 -3.47 -4.75
C PHE A 255 -3.17 -2.77 -6.10
N SER A 256 -3.61 -3.48 -7.14
CA SER A 256 -3.71 -2.92 -8.50
C SER A 256 -4.71 -1.78 -8.58
N ARG A 257 -5.86 -1.90 -7.92
CA ARG A 257 -6.87 -0.83 -7.82
C ARG A 257 -6.31 0.39 -7.10
N PHE A 258 -5.60 0.19 -6.00
CA PHE A 258 -5.00 1.31 -5.26
C PHE A 258 -3.95 2.02 -6.13
N PHE A 259 -3.06 1.27 -6.75
CA PHE A 259 -2.03 1.81 -7.62
C PHE A 259 -2.59 2.59 -8.79
N ALA A 260 -3.53 2.01 -9.55
CA ALA A 260 -4.12 2.66 -10.71
C ALA A 260 -4.90 3.94 -10.33
N SER A 261 -5.64 3.91 -9.21
CA SER A 261 -6.52 5.03 -8.84
C SER A 261 -5.84 6.15 -8.03
N LYS A 262 -4.67 5.89 -7.42
CA LYS A 262 -4.00 6.86 -6.53
C LYS A 262 -2.56 7.18 -6.90
N VAL A 263 -1.84 6.25 -7.54
CA VAL A 263 -0.40 6.37 -7.79
C VAL A 263 -0.12 6.63 -9.27
N LEU A 264 -0.66 5.77 -10.13
CA LEU A 264 -0.43 5.76 -11.58
C LEU A 264 -1.63 6.32 -12.35
N THR A 265 -2.21 7.42 -11.87
CA THR A 265 -3.25 8.12 -12.65
C THR A 265 -2.58 8.97 -13.72
N SER A 266 -3.29 9.20 -14.82
CA SER A 266 -2.86 10.03 -15.95
C SER A 266 -2.34 11.38 -15.47
N ARG A 267 -3.03 12.02 -14.53
CA ARG A 267 -2.61 13.28 -13.94
C ARG A 267 -1.24 13.18 -13.27
N GLN A 268 -0.99 12.13 -12.48
CA GLN A 268 0.29 11.97 -11.80
C GLN A 268 1.42 11.62 -12.77
N ILE A 269 1.12 10.80 -13.76
CA ILE A 269 2.06 10.43 -14.82
C ILE A 269 2.50 11.69 -15.59
N TRP A 270 1.56 12.50 -16.08
CA TRP A 270 1.87 13.76 -16.77
C TRP A 270 2.58 14.76 -15.89
N GLY A 271 2.17 14.88 -14.62
CA GLY A 271 2.83 15.76 -13.66
C GLY A 271 4.30 15.38 -13.45
N SER A 272 4.59 14.09 -13.33
CA SER A 272 5.97 13.60 -13.20
C SER A 272 6.77 13.81 -14.49
N MET A 273 6.24 13.47 -15.66
CA MET A 273 6.92 13.65 -16.95
C MET A 273 7.34 15.11 -17.21
N LEU A 274 6.51 16.07 -16.81
CA LEU A 274 6.71 17.50 -17.07
C LEU A 274 7.45 18.25 -15.94
N THR A 275 7.62 17.63 -14.77
CA THR A 275 8.28 18.27 -13.61
C THR A 275 9.66 17.67 -13.32
N ASP A 276 9.88 16.40 -13.67
CA ASP A 276 11.15 15.72 -13.40
C ASP A 276 12.28 16.35 -14.26
N PRO A 277 13.38 16.82 -13.61
CA PRO A 277 14.51 17.45 -14.30
C PRO A 277 15.22 16.53 -15.31
N THR A 278 15.03 15.21 -15.21
CA THR A 278 15.63 14.24 -16.13
C THR A 278 14.80 14.06 -17.40
N THR A 279 13.46 14.12 -17.32
CA THR A 279 12.55 13.88 -18.46
C THR A 279 12.13 15.15 -19.17
N LEU A 280 12.05 16.28 -18.46
CA LEU A 280 11.61 17.55 -19.02
C LEU A 280 12.45 17.98 -20.26
N PRO A 281 13.79 17.87 -20.27
CA PRO A 281 14.59 18.22 -21.44
C PRO A 281 14.31 17.34 -22.67
N GLU A 282 14.00 16.06 -22.45
CA GLU A 282 13.65 15.13 -23.54
C GLU A 282 12.26 15.46 -24.10
N TRP A 283 11.32 15.88 -23.25
CA TRP A 283 10.02 16.39 -23.69
C TRP A 283 10.19 17.67 -24.52
N GLU A 284 10.95 18.65 -24.03
CA GLU A 284 11.22 19.89 -24.77
C GLU A 284 11.83 19.63 -26.15
N LYS A 285 12.73 18.64 -26.24
CA LYS A 285 13.36 18.21 -27.49
C LYS A 285 12.37 17.52 -28.43
N LEU A 286 11.53 16.62 -27.90
CA LEU A 286 10.48 15.93 -28.67
C LEU A 286 9.50 16.94 -29.29
N LEU A 287 9.02 17.92 -28.50
CA LEU A 287 8.15 19.00 -28.98
C LEU A 287 8.82 19.84 -30.07
N ALA A 288 10.07 20.25 -29.86
CA ALA A 288 10.83 21.02 -30.82
C ALA A 288 11.01 20.25 -32.15
N SER A 289 11.40 18.97 -32.08
CA SER A 289 11.59 18.11 -33.25
C SER A 289 10.28 17.89 -34.03
N ARG A 290 9.18 17.63 -33.32
CA ARG A 290 7.85 17.47 -33.93
C ARG A 290 7.38 18.77 -34.59
N PHE A 291 7.58 19.92 -33.94
CA PHE A 291 7.22 21.21 -34.53
C PHE A 291 8.05 21.55 -35.77
N SER A 292 9.36 21.28 -35.75
CA SER A 292 10.25 21.46 -36.90
C SER A 292 9.81 20.60 -38.08
N THR A 293 9.58 19.30 -37.85
CA THR A 293 9.10 18.35 -38.87
C THR A 293 7.75 18.78 -39.45
N PHE A 294 6.81 19.14 -38.57
CA PHE A 294 5.49 19.61 -38.99
C PHE A 294 5.56 20.88 -39.84
N THR A 295 6.39 21.86 -39.46
CA THR A 295 6.60 23.10 -40.23
C THR A 295 7.19 22.80 -41.60
N LYS A 296 8.17 21.90 -41.66
CA LYS A 296 8.81 21.47 -42.91
C LYS A 296 7.82 20.79 -43.84
N ASP A 297 7.03 19.85 -43.33
CA ASP A 297 6.02 19.14 -44.11
C ASP A 297 4.92 20.08 -44.62
N PHE A 298 4.45 20.99 -43.77
CA PHE A 298 3.36 21.89 -44.11
C PHE A 298 3.79 22.99 -45.09
N THR A 299 5.04 23.45 -45.01
CA THR A 299 5.60 24.46 -45.92
C THR A 299 6.23 23.84 -47.18
N PHE A 300 6.07 22.54 -47.41
CA PHE A 300 6.72 21.81 -48.51
C PHE A 300 8.24 22.02 -48.55
N GLY A 301 8.88 22.14 -47.37
CA GLY A 301 10.31 22.37 -47.22
C GLY A 301 10.77 23.83 -47.40
N ALA A 302 9.86 24.80 -47.57
CA ALA A 302 10.23 26.20 -47.73
C ALA A 302 10.79 26.84 -46.45
N ILE A 303 10.41 26.31 -45.29
CA ILE A 303 10.92 26.74 -43.99
C ILE A 303 11.46 25.51 -43.24
N ASP A 304 12.77 25.49 -43.00
CA ASP A 304 13.42 24.51 -42.13
C ASP A 304 13.80 25.21 -40.82
N LEU A 305 13.07 24.90 -39.75
CA LEU A 305 13.40 25.37 -38.41
C LEU A 305 14.48 24.44 -37.88
N GLU A 306 15.72 24.93 -37.80
CA GLU A 306 16.80 24.15 -37.22
C GLU A 306 16.41 23.74 -35.79
N GLU A 307 16.35 22.42 -35.53
CA GLU A 307 15.93 21.82 -34.25
C GLU A 307 16.71 22.39 -33.05
N LYS A 308 17.94 22.85 -33.30
CA LYS A 308 18.84 23.45 -32.30
C LYS A 308 18.64 24.95 -32.09
N SER A 309 17.70 25.59 -32.77
CA SER A 309 17.48 27.03 -32.61
C SER A 309 17.09 27.33 -31.16
N ARG A 310 17.85 28.22 -30.52
CA ARG A 310 17.65 28.60 -29.10
C ARG A 310 16.21 29.10 -28.85
N LYS A 311 15.60 29.70 -29.88
CA LYS A 311 14.25 30.23 -29.82
C LYS A 311 13.17 29.13 -29.85
N LEU A 312 13.32 28.10 -30.69
CA LEU A 312 12.43 26.93 -30.71
C LEU A 312 12.44 26.18 -29.38
N LYS A 313 13.63 26.05 -28.78
CA LYS A 313 13.76 25.47 -27.43
C LYS A 313 13.07 26.31 -26.36
N ALA A 314 13.12 27.65 -26.48
CA ALA A 314 12.40 28.52 -25.55
C ALA A 314 10.87 28.42 -25.73
N ALA A 315 10.39 28.26 -26.97
CA ALA A 315 8.98 28.03 -27.25
C ALA A 315 8.50 26.68 -26.70
N SER A 316 9.26 25.60 -26.89
CA SER A 316 8.92 24.28 -26.33
C SER A 316 8.87 24.31 -24.79
N ALA A 317 9.83 24.96 -24.13
CA ALA A 317 9.83 25.12 -22.68
C ALA A 317 8.57 25.86 -22.17
N ARG A 318 8.14 26.94 -22.86
CA ARG A 318 6.90 27.66 -22.52
C ARG A 318 5.65 26.79 -22.67
N VAL A 319 5.61 25.94 -23.70
CA VAL A 319 4.51 25.00 -23.92
C VAL A 319 4.51 23.94 -22.84
N CYS A 320 5.65 23.28 -22.56
CA CYS A 320 5.76 22.29 -21.48
C CYS A 320 5.28 22.82 -20.13
N ALA A 321 5.61 24.07 -19.80
CA ALA A 321 5.21 24.71 -18.54
C ALA A 321 3.69 24.88 -18.37
N LYS A 322 2.93 24.96 -19.47
CA LYS A 322 1.46 25.09 -19.46
C LYS A 322 0.74 23.84 -19.95
N LEU A 323 1.46 22.88 -20.51
CA LEU A 323 0.89 21.70 -21.16
C LEU A 323 0.01 20.92 -20.19
N PHE A 324 0.41 20.80 -18.93
CA PHE A 324 -0.38 20.13 -17.90
C PHE A 324 -1.81 20.69 -17.78
N ASP A 325 -1.98 22.02 -17.87
CA ASP A 325 -3.30 22.66 -17.76
C ASP A 325 -4.20 22.37 -18.98
N TYR A 326 -3.59 22.17 -20.15
CA TYR A 326 -4.28 21.86 -21.40
C TYR A 326 -4.73 20.40 -21.50
N LEU A 327 -4.16 19.51 -20.68
CA LEU A 327 -4.44 18.06 -20.70
C LEU A 327 -5.58 17.64 -19.77
N ASN A 328 -6.25 18.58 -19.10
CA ASN A 328 -7.29 18.28 -18.12
C ASN A 328 -8.42 17.38 -18.67
N ASP A 329 -8.86 17.63 -19.91
CA ASP A 329 -9.92 16.86 -20.57
C ASP A 329 -9.44 15.47 -21.06
N LEU A 330 -8.12 15.30 -21.20
CA LEU A 330 -7.51 14.06 -21.69
C LEU A 330 -7.41 12.98 -20.60
N HIS A 331 -7.29 13.37 -19.33
CA HIS A 331 -7.05 12.43 -18.23
C HIS A 331 -8.09 11.32 -18.13
N GLY A 332 -9.38 11.64 -18.30
CA GLY A 332 -10.45 10.65 -18.21
C GLY A 332 -10.40 9.59 -19.31
N TYR A 333 -9.96 9.97 -20.52
CA TYR A 333 -9.75 9.03 -21.63
C TYR A 333 -8.50 8.17 -21.39
N VAL A 334 -7.39 8.78 -21.02
CA VAL A 334 -6.12 8.09 -20.77
C VAL A 334 -6.28 7.07 -19.64
N ASP A 335 -6.84 7.46 -18.49
CA ASP A 335 -7.06 6.53 -17.36
C ASP A 335 -7.89 5.31 -17.75
N LYS A 336 -8.87 5.50 -18.64
CA LYS A 336 -9.71 4.41 -19.15
C LYS A 336 -8.95 3.48 -20.09
N VAL A 337 -8.19 4.03 -21.04
CA VAL A 337 -7.53 3.27 -22.11
C VAL A 337 -6.26 2.57 -21.65
N LEU A 338 -5.53 3.17 -20.71
CA LEU A 338 -4.30 2.54 -20.21
C LEU A 338 -4.58 1.23 -19.45
N GLU A 339 -5.78 1.07 -18.87
CA GLU A 339 -6.22 -0.14 -18.15
C GLU A 339 -5.14 -0.70 -17.20
N ILE A 340 -4.50 0.20 -16.43
CA ILE A 340 -3.39 -0.13 -15.54
C ILE A 340 -3.83 -1.10 -14.45
N GLU A 341 -5.03 -0.90 -13.87
CA GLU A 341 -5.59 -1.78 -12.83
C GLU A 341 -5.66 -3.23 -13.31
N GLN A 342 -6.30 -3.46 -14.46
CA GLN A 342 -6.48 -4.81 -15.00
C GLN A 342 -5.15 -5.46 -15.36
N THR A 343 -4.24 -4.70 -15.98
CA THR A 343 -2.92 -5.20 -16.38
C THR A 343 -2.12 -5.65 -15.16
N LEU A 344 -2.06 -4.82 -14.11
CA LEU A 344 -1.39 -5.16 -12.85
C LEU A 344 -2.05 -6.35 -12.15
N CYS A 345 -3.38 -6.37 -12.08
CA CYS A 345 -4.12 -7.44 -11.40
C CYS A 345 -3.87 -8.80 -12.06
N VAL A 346 -3.96 -8.88 -13.39
CA VAL A 346 -3.79 -10.13 -14.15
C VAL A 346 -2.35 -10.64 -14.00
N ARG A 347 -1.36 -9.77 -14.19
CA ARG A 347 0.05 -10.18 -14.10
C ARG A 347 0.44 -10.61 -12.69
N MET A 348 0.01 -9.87 -11.67
CA MET A 348 0.32 -10.20 -10.29
C MET A 348 -0.40 -11.46 -9.79
N SER A 349 -1.61 -11.74 -10.32
CA SER A 349 -2.32 -13.01 -10.04
C SER A 349 -1.71 -14.21 -10.77
N ALA A 350 -1.09 -13.98 -11.93
CA ALA A 350 -0.42 -15.02 -12.72
C ALA A 350 0.99 -15.37 -12.22
N MET A 351 1.57 -14.53 -11.35
CA MET A 351 2.88 -14.78 -10.75
C MET A 351 2.89 -16.04 -9.88
N THR A 352 4.05 -16.67 -9.83
CA THR A 352 4.32 -17.75 -8.86
C THR A 352 4.37 -17.19 -7.43
N SER A 353 4.09 -18.04 -6.42
CA SER A 353 4.10 -17.59 -5.02
C SER A 353 5.46 -17.02 -4.59
N THR A 354 6.57 -17.49 -5.17
CA THR A 354 7.92 -16.96 -4.91
C THR A 354 8.15 -15.59 -5.55
N GLN A 355 7.63 -15.34 -6.76
CA GLN A 355 7.70 -14.01 -7.38
C GLN A 355 6.85 -13.01 -6.61
N PHE A 356 5.61 -13.40 -6.28
CA PHE A 356 4.71 -12.55 -5.52
C PHE A 356 5.26 -12.22 -4.12
N GLU A 357 5.89 -13.20 -3.47
CA GLU A 357 6.60 -12.98 -2.20
C GLU A 357 7.74 -11.97 -2.37
N ARG A 358 8.61 -12.09 -3.38
CA ARG A 358 9.68 -11.12 -3.62
C ARG A 358 9.17 -9.71 -3.89
N VAL A 359 8.03 -9.56 -4.54
CA VAL A 359 7.41 -8.26 -4.81
C VAL A 359 7.01 -7.55 -3.51
N LEU A 360 6.48 -8.29 -2.54
CA LEU A 360 5.87 -7.72 -1.35
C LEU A 360 6.79 -7.79 -0.12
N HIS A 361 7.55 -8.87 0.07
CA HIS A 361 8.39 -9.10 1.24
C HIS A 361 9.36 -7.95 1.55
N PRO A 362 10.07 -7.33 0.58
CA PRO A 362 10.96 -6.20 0.87
C PRO A 362 10.25 -5.00 1.50
N ILE A 363 8.95 -4.81 1.22
CA ILE A 363 8.15 -3.75 1.80
C ILE A 363 7.86 -4.05 3.29
N PHE A 364 7.71 -5.32 3.65
CA PHE A 364 7.45 -5.74 5.02
C PHE A 364 8.73 -5.96 5.83
N GLU A 365 9.79 -6.50 5.23
CA GLU A 365 11.08 -6.86 5.83
C GLU A 365 11.71 -5.66 6.57
N GLU A 366 11.60 -4.46 5.98
CA GLU A 366 12.10 -3.21 6.56
C GLU A 366 11.51 -2.91 7.96
N ASP A 367 10.32 -3.42 8.23
CA ASP A 367 9.57 -3.15 9.46
C ASP A 367 9.41 -4.37 10.38
N GLU A 368 9.81 -5.57 9.94
CA GLU A 368 9.77 -6.80 10.74
C GLU A 368 10.60 -6.69 12.03
N LEU A 369 11.86 -6.24 11.92
CA LEU A 369 12.74 -6.12 13.09
C LEU A 369 12.21 -5.10 14.10
N THR A 370 11.64 -4.00 13.62
CA THR A 370 11.07 -2.97 14.48
C THR A 370 9.87 -3.52 15.23
N LEU A 371 9.03 -4.31 14.55
CA LEU A 371 7.88 -4.98 15.17
C LEU A 371 8.31 -6.01 16.22
N ILE A 372 9.33 -6.82 15.92
CA ILE A 372 9.87 -7.83 16.85
C ILE A 372 10.44 -7.15 18.10
N LEU A 373 11.28 -6.12 17.93
CA LEU A 373 11.87 -5.39 19.05
C LEU A 373 10.81 -4.65 19.89
N ALA A 374 9.79 -4.07 19.26
CA ALA A 374 8.67 -3.45 19.97
C ALA A 374 7.92 -4.49 20.82
N GLY A 375 7.64 -5.67 20.26
CA GLY A 375 7.05 -6.79 20.99
C GLY A 375 7.91 -7.22 22.20
N GLY A 376 9.23 -7.30 22.01
CA GLY A 376 10.18 -7.60 23.09
C GLY A 376 10.21 -6.55 24.19
N GLY A 377 10.32 -5.27 23.83
CA GLY A 377 10.35 -4.17 24.81
C GLY A 377 9.06 -4.10 25.63
N LEU A 378 7.91 -4.33 25.00
CA LEU A 378 6.63 -4.42 25.68
C LEU A 378 6.52 -5.66 26.56
N GLY A 379 7.01 -6.81 26.09
CA GLY A 379 7.10 -8.02 26.89
C GLY A 379 7.96 -7.84 28.13
N PHE A 380 9.10 -7.15 28.01
CA PHE A 380 9.94 -6.78 29.15
C PHE A 380 9.21 -5.88 30.14
N LEU A 381 8.54 -4.84 29.64
CA LEU A 381 7.79 -3.90 30.49
C LEU A 381 6.65 -4.62 31.25
N ALA A 382 5.91 -5.49 30.56
CA ALA A 382 4.87 -6.31 31.17
C ALA A 382 5.48 -7.23 32.25
N GLY A 383 6.59 -7.91 31.95
CA GLY A 383 7.31 -8.76 32.91
C GLY A 383 7.88 -7.97 34.09
N PHE A 384 8.33 -6.74 33.89
CA PHE A 384 8.83 -5.85 34.93
C PHE A 384 7.72 -5.40 35.87
N ILE A 385 6.54 -5.06 35.32
CA ILE A 385 5.35 -4.76 36.12
C ILE A 385 4.93 -5.98 36.93
N GLN A 386 4.91 -7.18 36.32
CA GLN A 386 4.64 -8.43 37.04
C GLN A 386 5.61 -8.66 38.19
N GLN A 387 6.89 -8.37 37.97
CA GLN A 387 7.93 -8.50 38.98
C GLN A 387 7.66 -7.58 40.17
N LEU A 388 7.33 -6.30 39.94
CA LEU A 388 7.01 -5.32 40.99
C LEU A 388 5.79 -5.74 41.84
N PHE A 389 4.76 -6.30 41.20
CA PHE A 389 3.61 -6.85 41.93
C PHE A 389 3.99 -8.11 42.72
N SER A 390 4.81 -8.98 42.15
CA SER A 390 5.23 -10.22 42.83
C SER A 390 6.15 -10.00 44.03
N THR A 391 6.94 -8.93 44.05
CA THR A 391 7.78 -8.55 45.22
C THR A 391 7.01 -7.75 46.27
N GLY A 392 5.74 -7.41 46.03
CA GLY A 392 4.89 -6.71 47.01
C GLY A 392 5.11 -5.20 47.07
N ALA A 393 5.81 -4.60 46.10
CA ALA A 393 6.02 -3.15 46.02
C ALA A 393 4.74 -2.38 45.60
N MET A 394 3.78 -3.04 44.96
CA MET A 394 2.44 -2.53 44.67
C MET A 394 1.38 -3.57 45.07
N THR A 395 0.28 -3.14 45.68
CA THR A 395 -0.85 -4.00 46.09
C THR A 395 -2.08 -3.72 45.23
N PHE A 396 -2.78 -4.77 44.76
CA PHE A 396 -4.06 -4.62 44.06
C PHE A 396 -5.16 -4.16 45.05
N PRO A 397 -6.12 -3.31 44.62
CA PRO A 397 -7.35 -3.12 45.37
C PRO A 397 -8.14 -4.43 45.36
N SER A 398 -8.38 -5.00 46.53
CA SER A 398 -9.12 -6.25 46.67
C SER A 398 -10.61 -6.03 46.43
N PHE A 399 -11.17 -6.57 45.35
CA PHE A 399 -12.62 -6.77 45.23
C PHE A 399 -12.98 -8.16 45.76
N SER A 400 -13.73 -8.19 46.87
CA SER A 400 -14.19 -9.42 47.51
C SER A 400 -15.49 -9.90 46.87
N PHE A 401 -15.42 -10.95 46.05
CA PHE A 401 -16.61 -11.74 45.68
C PHE A 401 -16.50 -13.10 46.38
N GLY A 402 -17.39 -13.36 47.33
CA GLY A 402 -17.39 -14.54 48.18
C GLY A 402 -17.87 -15.79 47.45
N THR A 403 -16.94 -16.65 47.03
CA THR A 403 -17.17 -18.04 46.59
C THR A 403 -15.84 -18.84 46.69
N PRO A 404 -15.87 -20.19 46.78
CA PRO A 404 -14.72 -20.99 47.21
C PRO A 404 -13.48 -20.88 46.30
N ARG A 405 -12.30 -21.06 46.91
CA ARG A 405 -10.94 -20.70 46.41
C ARG A 405 -10.58 -21.13 44.98
N LEU A 406 -11.17 -22.21 44.46
CA LEU A 406 -10.94 -22.73 43.10
C LEU A 406 -11.80 -22.00 42.04
N VAL A 407 -13.02 -21.59 42.44
CA VAL A 407 -13.93 -20.74 41.65
C VAL A 407 -13.49 -19.28 41.72
N GLN A 408 -12.79 -18.86 42.77
CA GLN A 408 -12.26 -17.50 42.88
C GLN A 408 -11.09 -17.25 41.92
N SER A 409 -10.22 -18.25 41.67
CA SER A 409 -9.13 -18.13 40.71
C SER A 409 -9.59 -18.28 39.25
N LEU A 410 -10.54 -19.21 38.98
CA LEU A 410 -11.17 -19.34 37.67
C LEU A 410 -12.14 -18.20 37.37
N GLY A 411 -12.83 -17.71 38.40
CA GLY A 411 -13.75 -16.59 38.34
C GLY A 411 -13.05 -15.25 38.22
N SER A 412 -11.86 -15.07 38.82
CA SER A 412 -11.02 -13.88 38.55
C SER A 412 -10.43 -13.91 37.15
N LEU A 413 -10.08 -15.10 36.64
CA LEU A 413 -9.65 -15.30 35.26
C LEU A 413 -10.75 -14.93 34.26
N VAL A 414 -11.95 -15.47 34.46
CA VAL A 414 -13.12 -15.19 33.61
C VAL A 414 -13.60 -13.75 33.80
N SER A 415 -13.56 -13.19 35.01
CA SER A 415 -13.97 -11.80 35.25
C SER A 415 -12.99 -10.79 34.69
N VAL A 416 -11.67 -11.03 34.76
CA VAL A 416 -10.66 -10.16 34.15
C VAL A 416 -10.65 -10.33 32.63
N PHE A 417 -10.93 -11.54 32.11
CA PHE A 417 -11.18 -11.75 30.67
C PHE A 417 -12.43 -10.99 30.22
N VAL A 418 -13.54 -11.11 30.94
CA VAL A 418 -14.79 -10.37 30.67
C VAL A 418 -14.60 -8.86 30.83
N LEU A 419 -13.80 -8.40 31.80
CA LEU A 419 -13.48 -6.99 32.02
C LEU A 419 -12.55 -6.43 30.93
N SER A 420 -11.57 -7.21 30.47
CA SER A 420 -10.71 -6.86 29.33
C SER A 420 -11.50 -6.82 28.01
N VAL A 421 -12.45 -7.75 27.84
CA VAL A 421 -13.44 -7.72 26.76
C VAL A 421 -14.38 -6.51 26.90
N ALA A 422 -14.78 -6.13 28.11
CA ALA A 422 -15.65 -4.98 28.38
C ALA A 422 -14.93 -3.62 28.25
N LEU A 423 -13.60 -3.57 28.42
CA LEU A 423 -12.76 -2.37 28.23
C LEU A 423 -12.38 -2.13 26.77
N LYS A 424 -12.70 -3.04 25.84
CA LYS A 424 -12.57 -2.77 24.39
C LYS A 424 -13.60 -1.70 23.99
N PRO A 425 -13.20 -0.68 23.19
CA PRO A 425 -14.14 0.33 22.71
C PRO A 425 -15.30 -0.32 21.96
N GLU A 426 -16.55 0.05 22.28
CA GLU A 426 -17.80 -0.62 21.85
C GLU A 426 -17.85 -1.01 20.36
N LYS A 427 -17.29 -0.16 19.48
CA LYS A 427 -17.27 -0.38 18.02
C LYS A 427 -16.42 -1.60 17.60
N ASN A 428 -15.39 -1.94 18.36
CA ASN A 428 -14.51 -3.09 18.10
C ASN A 428 -15.03 -4.39 18.75
N LEU A 429 -15.73 -4.28 19.89
CA LEU A 429 -16.33 -5.44 20.54
C LEU A 429 -17.53 -5.97 19.74
N LEU A 430 -18.39 -5.09 19.25
CA LEU A 430 -19.53 -5.45 18.40
C LEU A 430 -19.08 -6.10 17.09
N SER A 431 -18.06 -5.54 16.43
CA SER A 431 -17.53 -6.13 15.18
C SER A 431 -16.78 -7.45 15.41
N PHE A 432 -16.13 -7.62 16.56
CA PHE A 432 -15.51 -8.90 16.96
C PHE A 432 -16.57 -9.96 17.30
N MET A 433 -17.58 -9.62 18.09
CA MET A 433 -18.70 -10.49 18.45
C MET A 433 -19.56 -10.85 17.24
N GLN A 434 -19.79 -9.91 16.32
CA GLN A 434 -20.44 -10.18 15.03
C GLN A 434 -19.60 -11.15 14.19
N ARG A 435 -18.29 -10.93 14.04
CA ARG A 435 -17.39 -11.83 13.32
C ARG A 435 -17.34 -13.24 13.93
N LEU A 436 -17.33 -13.35 15.27
CA LEU A 436 -17.42 -14.64 15.97
C LEU A 436 -18.80 -15.31 15.80
N MET A 437 -19.89 -14.54 15.87
CA MET A 437 -21.24 -15.04 15.60
C MET A 437 -21.41 -15.51 14.16
N GLU A 438 -20.81 -14.82 13.19
CA GLU A 438 -20.83 -15.20 11.78
C GLU A 438 -20.02 -16.46 11.53
N ARG A 439 -18.81 -16.57 12.10
CA ARG A 439 -18.00 -17.78 12.04
C ARG A 439 -18.69 -18.98 12.68
N THR A 440 -19.32 -18.81 13.85
CA THR A 440 -20.10 -19.88 14.49
C THR A 440 -21.38 -20.22 13.71
N ARG A 441 -22.04 -19.25 13.06
CA ARG A 441 -23.15 -19.52 12.13
C ARG A 441 -22.70 -20.29 10.90
N GLN A 442 -21.56 -19.92 10.30
CA GLN A 442 -21.01 -20.60 9.14
C GLN A 442 -20.55 -22.02 9.48
N LEU A 443 -19.90 -22.22 10.63
CA LEU A 443 -19.56 -23.54 11.15
C LEU A 443 -20.82 -24.37 11.40
N LYS A 444 -21.83 -23.82 12.07
CA LYS A 444 -23.11 -24.50 12.30
C LYS A 444 -23.83 -24.86 10.99
N LYS A 445 -23.74 -24.02 9.95
CA LYS A 445 -24.25 -24.32 8.60
C LYS A 445 -23.43 -25.44 7.93
N ARG A 446 -22.10 -25.44 8.03
CA ARG A 446 -21.23 -26.51 7.50
C ARG A 446 -21.47 -27.84 8.22
N THR A 447 -21.57 -27.84 9.56
CA THR A 447 -21.88 -29.04 10.34
C THR A 447 -23.27 -29.58 10.02
N ARG A 448 -24.29 -28.72 9.86
CA ARG A 448 -25.63 -29.15 9.42
C ARG A 448 -25.64 -29.73 8.00
N ARG A 449 -24.82 -29.21 7.08
CA ARG A 449 -24.67 -29.76 5.73
C ARG A 449 -23.96 -31.12 5.73
N LEU A 450 -22.94 -31.29 6.57
CA LEU A 450 -22.24 -32.57 6.75
C LEU A 450 -23.17 -33.63 7.38
N VAL A 451 -23.91 -33.27 8.43
CA VAL A 451 -24.90 -34.16 9.05
C VAL A 451 -26.04 -34.53 8.10
N ARG A 452 -26.46 -33.63 7.20
CA ARG A 452 -27.43 -33.95 6.14
C ARG A 452 -26.86 -34.88 5.07
N ARG A 453 -25.59 -34.70 4.66
CA ARG A 453 -24.89 -35.63 3.75
C ARG A 453 -24.66 -37.01 4.34
N GLN A 454 -24.53 -37.11 5.66
CA GLN A 454 -24.38 -38.39 6.35
C GLN A 454 -25.72 -39.12 6.56
N LYS A 455 -26.86 -38.42 6.42
CA LYS A 455 -28.22 -38.97 6.54
C LYS A 455 -28.92 -39.23 5.20
N SER A 456 -28.31 -38.89 4.07
CA SER A 456 -28.84 -39.30 2.77
C SER A 456 -28.50 -40.78 2.54
N PRO A 457 -29.49 -41.68 2.35
CA PRO A 457 -29.21 -43.06 2.00
C PRO A 457 -28.50 -43.07 0.64
N THR A 458 -27.44 -43.88 0.55
CA THR A 458 -26.79 -44.23 -0.72
C THR A 458 -27.85 -44.75 -1.70
N PRO A 459 -27.96 -44.22 -2.93
CA PRO A 459 -28.76 -44.88 -3.94
C PRO A 459 -28.11 -46.22 -4.26
N GLU A 460 -28.85 -47.31 -4.03
CA GLU A 460 -28.50 -48.63 -4.54
C GLU A 460 -28.37 -48.54 -6.06
N VAL A 461 -27.24 -49.00 -6.58
CA VAL A 461 -26.98 -49.24 -8.01
C VAL A 461 -27.15 -50.73 -8.26
#